data_AF-A0A183DAC7-F1
#
_entry.id   AF-A0A183DAC7-F1
#
_cell.length_a   1.000
_cell.length_b   1.000
_cell.length_c   1.000
_cell.angle_alpha   90.00
_cell.angle_beta   90.00
_cell.angle_gamma   90.00
#
_symmetry.space_group_name_H-M   'P 1'
#
loop_
_entity.id
_entity.type
_entity.pdbx_description
1 polymer ?
#
loop_
_entity_poly.entity_id
_entity_poly.type
_entity_poly.pdbx_seq_one_letter_code
_entity_poly.pdbx_strand_id
1 'polypeptide(L)' 'LARLGVLGPLSMEWVKSNKIIGFPHPHIPSDHVPIMAQFAIIPTGHQRSQPAIHHYGNNHSNSFGAVGR' A
#
# COMPACT_ATOMS: atom_id res chain seq x y z
N LEU A 1 2.57 -7.28 -1.60
CA LEU A 1 1.40 -6.63 -2.25
C LEU A 1 1.85 -5.26 -2.75
N ALA A 2 1.65 -4.96 -4.03
CA ALA A 2 1.90 -3.62 -4.56
C ALA A 2 0.58 -2.85 -4.65
N ARG A 3 0.53 -1.62 -4.12
CA ARG A 3 -0.68 -0.77 -4.18
C ARG A 3 -0.79 -0.15 -5.58
N LEU A 4 -1.93 -0.37 -6.24
CA LEU A 4 -2.22 0.20 -7.57
C LEU A 4 -3.00 1.52 -7.45
N GLY A 5 -3.98 1.59 -6.53
CA GLY A 5 -4.82 2.76 -6.38
C GLY A 5 -5.76 2.69 -5.18
N VAL A 6 -6.42 3.80 -4.89
CA VAL A 6 -7.45 3.94 -3.85
C VAL A 6 -8.63 4.73 -4.42
N LEU A 7 -9.84 4.42 -3.94
CA LEU A 7 -11.00 5.25 -4.22
C LEU A 7 -10.81 6.62 -3.53
N GLY A 8 -11.01 7.70 -4.30
CA GLY A 8 -10.95 9.05 -3.78
C GLY A 8 -12.11 9.38 -2.84
N PRO A 9 -12.04 10.48 -2.09
CA PRO A 9 -13.13 10.91 -1.23
C PRO A 9 -14.38 11.30 -2.04
N LEU A 10 -15.54 11.29 -1.38
CA LEU A 10 -16.75 11.91 -1.91
C LEU A 10 -16.50 13.40 -2.21
N SER A 11 -17.02 13.89 -3.34
CA SER A 11 -16.88 15.29 -3.72
C SER A 11 -17.54 16.23 -2.71
N MET A 12 -16.73 17.02 -2.00
CA MET A 12 -17.23 18.00 -1.04
C MET A 12 -18.02 19.14 -1.71
N GLU A 13 -17.76 19.42 -2.99
CA GLU A 13 -18.54 20.39 -3.76
C GLU A 13 -19.97 19.89 -4.00
N TRP A 14 -20.12 18.59 -4.30
CA TRP A 14 -21.43 17.97 -4.41
C TRP A 14 -22.17 17.96 -3.06
N VAL A 15 -21.47 17.65 -1.97
CA VAL A 15 -22.03 17.68 -0.60
C VAL A 15 -22.56 19.08 -0.26
N LYS A 16 -21.77 20.13 -0.51
CA LYS A 16 -22.14 21.52 -0.23
C LYS A 16 -23.30 22.00 -1.11
N SER A 17 -23.24 21.76 -2.42
CA SER A 17 -24.28 22.19 -3.36
C SER A 17 -25.63 21.52 -3.09
N ASN A 18 -25.63 20.29 -2.57
CA ASN A 18 -26.84 19.58 -2.14
C ASN A 18 -27.22 19.83 -0.68
N LYS A 19 -26.49 20.70 0.03
CA LYS A 19 -26.74 21.08 1.44
C LYS A 19 -26.80 19.87 2.38
N ILE A 20 -25.97 18.87 2.13
CA ILE A 20 -25.93 17.67 2.96
C ILE A 20 -25.10 17.98 4.21
N ILE A 21 -25.77 17.99 5.38
CA ILE A 21 -25.17 18.31 6.68
C ILE A 21 -24.65 17.08 7.43
N GLY A 22 -25.05 15.88 6.99
CA GLY A 22 -24.71 14.62 7.64
C GLY A 22 -25.24 13.42 6.86
N PHE A 23 -24.87 12.24 7.35
CA PHE A 23 -25.26 10.95 6.81
C PHE A 23 -25.90 10.08 7.90
N PRO A 24 -26.70 9.05 7.57
CA PRO A 24 -27.14 8.68 6.21
C PRO A 24 -28.06 9.74 5.57
N HIS A 25 -28.20 9.69 4.26
CA HIS A 25 -28.97 10.63 3.42
C HIS A 25 -29.69 9.82 2.32
N PRO A 26 -30.80 10.28 1.70
CA PRO A 26 -31.52 9.51 0.68
C PRO A 26 -30.66 8.96 -0.47
N HIS A 27 -29.56 9.66 -0.82
CA HIS A 27 -28.61 9.23 -1.85
C HIS A 27 -27.33 8.56 -1.29
N ILE A 28 -27.16 8.52 0.04
CA ILE A 28 -25.99 7.95 0.72
C ILE A 28 -26.49 7.10 1.91
N PRO A 29 -26.58 5.77 1.75
CA PRO A 29 -27.31 4.92 2.68
C PRO A 29 -26.59 4.64 4.01
N SER A 30 -25.33 5.03 4.16
CA SER A 30 -24.52 4.81 5.37
C SER A 30 -23.88 6.12 5.83
N ASP A 31 -23.64 6.25 7.13
CA ASP A 31 -22.88 7.32 7.75
C ASP A 31 -21.37 7.20 7.61
N HIS A 32 -20.89 6.04 7.15
CA HIS A 32 -19.47 5.79 6.92
C HIS A 32 -19.08 5.95 5.45
N VAL A 33 -17.96 6.62 5.22
CA VAL A 33 -17.35 6.72 3.88
C VAL A 33 -16.70 5.37 3.55
N PRO A 34 -17.04 4.74 2.40
CA PRO A 34 -16.46 3.46 2.03
C PRO A 34 -14.96 3.60 1.73
N ILE A 35 -14.19 2.61 2.18
CA ILE A 35 -12.77 2.48 1.85
C ILE A 35 -12.63 1.40 0.80
N MET A 36 -11.95 1.72 -0.30
CA MET A 36 -11.64 0.78 -1.37
C MET A 36 -10.23 1.03 -1.88
N ALA A 37 -9.47 -0.06 -2.08
CA ALA A 37 -8.12 -0.02 -2.60
C ALA A 37 -7.89 -1.21 -3.53
N GLN A 38 -7.05 -1.00 -4.54
CA GLN A 38 -6.64 -2.03 -5.49
C GLN A 38 -5.17 -2.39 -5.26
N PHE A 39 -4.89 -3.69 -5.22
CA PHE A 39 -3.55 -4.23 -5.04
C PHE A 39 -3.22 -5.25 -6.13
N ALA A 40 -1.96 -5.32 -6.51
CA ALA A 40 -1.39 -6.44 -7.24
C ALA A 40 -0.70 -7.41 -6.26
N ILE A 41 -1.05 -8.69 -6.37
CA ILE A 41 -0.29 -9.77 -5.76
C ILE A 41 0.80 -10.15 -6.75
N ILE A 42 2.06 -9.94 -6.35
CA ILE A 42 3.23 -10.34 -7.14
C ILE A 42 3.79 -11.59 -6.48
N PRO A 43 3.77 -12.76 -7.14
CA PRO A 43 4.41 -13.96 -6.63
C PRO A 43 5.89 -13.71 -6.35
N THR A 44 6.42 -14.28 -5.27
CA THR A 44 7.82 -14.08 -4.84
C THR A 44 8.83 -14.49 -5.91
N GLY A 45 8.50 -15.46 -6.77
CA GLY A 45 9.33 -15.87 -7.92
C GLY A 45 9.45 -14.85 -9.05
N HIS A 46 8.58 -13.83 -9.10
CA HIS A 46 8.63 -12.72 -10.06
C HIS A 46 9.11 -11.42 -9.43
N GLN A 47 9.56 -11.45 -8.17
CA GLN A 47 10.15 -10.29 -7.53
C GLN A 47 11.54 -10.05 -8.14
N ARG A 48 11.75 -8.87 -8.72
CA ARG A 48 13.06 -8.48 -9.25
C ARG A 48 14.09 -8.66 -8.14
N SER A 49 15.10 -9.51 -8.37
CA SER A 49 16.25 -9.60 -7.50
C SER A 49 16.84 -8.20 -7.36
N GLN A 50 16.91 -7.69 -6.13
CA GLN A 50 17.69 -6.47 -5.90
C GLN A 50 19.13 -6.81 -6.33
N PRO A 51 19.78 -5.98 -7.15
CA PRO A 51 21.19 -6.20 -7.44
C PRO A 51 21.92 -6.16 -6.10
N ALA A 52 22.64 -7.24 -5.79
CA ALA A 52 23.53 -7.25 -4.64
C ALA A 52 24.48 -6.07 -4.82
N ILE A 53 24.41 -5.09 -3.93
CA ILE A 53 25.41 -4.03 -3.87
C ILE A 53 26.71 -4.73 -3.48
N HIS A 54 27.53 -5.04 -4.47
CA HIS A 54 28.91 -5.45 -4.28
C HIS A 54 29.64 -4.27 -3.65
N HIS A 55 29.63 -4.22 -2.31
CA HIS A 55 30.54 -3.38 -1.57
C HIS A 55 31.94 -3.87 -1.94
N TYR A 56 32.65 -3.12 -2.80
CA TYR A 56 34.08 -3.28 -3.02
C TYR A 56 34.79 -2.88 -1.72
N GLY A 57 34.77 -3.78 -0.76
CA GLY A 57 35.23 -3.57 0.61
C GLY A 57 36.06 -4.76 1.06
N ASN A 58 37.32 -4.74 0.62
CA ASN A 58 38.49 -5.30 1.27
C ASN A 58 38.38 -6.75 1.81
N ASN A 59 39.00 -7.68 1.09
CA ASN A 59 39.29 -9.04 1.56
C ASN A 59 39.95 -9.03 2.95
N HIS A 60 39.19 -9.33 3.99
CA HIS A 60 39.73 -9.86 5.23
C HIS A 60 38.89 -11.07 5.62
N SER A 61 39.49 -12.23 5.42
CA SER A 61 39.06 -13.51 5.95
C SER A 61 38.76 -13.38 7.43
N ASN A 62 37.58 -13.82 7.85
CA ASN A 62 37.40 -14.49 9.13
C ASN A 62 36.33 -15.57 8.95
N SER A 63 36.81 -16.77 8.63
CA SER A 63 36.22 -18.02 9.10
C SER A 63 35.87 -17.85 10.59
N PHE A 64 34.64 -18.12 10.99
CA PHE A 64 34.23 -18.85 12.21
C PHE A 64 32.69 -18.83 12.26
N GLY A 65 32.10 -20.01 12.16
CA GLY A 65 30.67 -20.20 11.99
C GLY A 65 29.82 -19.90 13.23
N ALA A 66 28.51 -19.79 13.01
CA ALA A 66 27.52 -20.09 14.03
C ALA A 66 26.21 -20.54 13.36
N VAL A 67 25.76 -21.71 13.83
CA VAL A 67 24.54 -22.44 13.48
C VAL A 67 23.32 -21.66 13.97
N GLY A 68 22.23 -21.74 13.21
CA GLY A 68 21.07 -20.86 13.36
C GLY A 68 20.19 -21.01 14.59
N ARG A 69 19.15 -20.19 14.59
CA ARG A 69 17.82 -20.39 15.20
C ARG A 69 16.80 -19.64 14.34
#